data_AF-A0A371RGM6-F1
#
_entry.id   AF-A0A371RGM6-F1
#
_cell.length_a   1.000
_cell.length_b   1.000
_cell.length_c   1.000
_cell.angle_alpha   90.00
_cell.angle_beta   90.00
_cell.angle_gamma   90.00
#
_symmetry.space_group_name_H-M   'P 1'
#
loop_
_entity.id
_entity.type
_entity.pdbx_description
1 polymer ?
#
loop_
_entity_poly.entity_id
_entity_poly.type
_entity_poly.pdbx_seq_one_letter_code
_entity_poly.pdbx_strand_id
1 'polypeptide(L)' 'MIFGALLAATLAGCVTTPPAAEYGEIVTVQYDPNNYDQTRTAASAQSQCRAKGYATAVPYGQQPTTRQGWAYRTFACIS' A
#
# COMPACT_ATOMS: atom_id res chain seq x y z
N MET A 1 -34.28 -43.80 20.54
CA MET A 1 -32.86 -44.06 20.25
C MET A 1 -32.37 -42.97 19.32
N ILE A 2 -31.33 -42.23 19.76
CA ILE A 2 -30.27 -41.57 18.99
C ILE A 2 -30.73 -40.50 17.97
N PHE A 3 -30.71 -39.23 18.37
CA PHE A 3 -29.64 -38.24 18.08
C PHE A 3 -29.53 -37.85 16.60
N GLY A 4 -29.84 -36.59 16.31
CA GLY A 4 -29.62 -35.94 15.02
C GLY A 4 -29.49 -34.43 15.19
N ALA A 5 -28.30 -34.02 15.67
CA ALA A 5 -27.63 -32.70 15.57
C ALA A 5 -28.50 -31.51 15.11
N LEU A 6 -28.81 -30.53 15.99
CA LEU A 6 -27.93 -29.38 16.27
C LEU A 6 -26.92 -29.09 15.15
N LEU A 7 -27.33 -28.29 14.17
CA LEU A 7 -26.39 -27.39 13.50
C LEU A 7 -26.91 -25.97 13.69
N ALA A 8 -26.37 -25.32 14.72
CA ALA A 8 -26.45 -23.90 14.90
C ALA A 8 -25.94 -23.23 13.61
N ALA A 9 -26.79 -22.43 12.98
CA ALA A 9 -26.34 -21.42 12.04
C ALA A 9 -25.54 -20.40 12.87
N THR A 10 -24.25 -20.70 13.08
CA THR A 10 -23.29 -19.67 13.40
C THR A 10 -23.36 -18.72 12.21
N LEU A 11 -24.00 -17.57 12.42
CA LEU A 11 -23.66 -16.35 11.71
C LEU A 11 -22.16 -16.16 11.98
N ALA A 12 -21.33 -16.83 11.16
CA ALA A 12 -20.01 -16.36 10.85
C ALA A 12 -20.27 -15.00 10.21
N GLY A 13 -20.30 -13.98 11.06
CA GLY A 13 -20.25 -12.60 10.63
C GLY A 13 -19.13 -12.58 9.59
N CYS A 14 -19.49 -12.19 8.37
CA CYS A 14 -18.54 -11.94 7.32
C CYS A 14 -17.64 -10.84 7.89
N VAL A 15 -16.56 -11.22 8.58
CA VAL A 15 -15.43 -10.35 8.79
C VAL A 15 -14.87 -10.22 7.39
N THR A 16 -15.42 -9.26 6.65
CA THR A 16 -14.74 -8.68 5.51
C THR A 16 -13.53 -8.00 6.11
N THR A 17 -12.50 -8.79 6.41
CA THR A 17 -11.15 -8.26 6.52
C THR A 17 -10.98 -7.54 5.18
N PRO A 18 -10.82 -6.20 5.17
CA PRO A 18 -10.48 -5.54 3.92
C PRO A 18 -9.29 -6.30 3.35
N PRO A 19 -9.27 -6.61 2.04
CA PRO A 19 -8.15 -7.35 1.46
C PRO A 19 -6.89 -6.66 1.96
N ALA A 20 -5.99 -7.42 2.58
CA ALA A 20 -4.71 -6.91 2.97
C ALA A 20 -4.15 -6.26 1.70
N ALA A 21 -4.01 -4.95 1.71
CA ALA A 21 -3.59 -4.19 0.55
C ALA A 21 -2.33 -4.89 0.05
N GLU A 22 -2.44 -5.62 -1.06
CA GLU A 22 -1.33 -6.44 -1.52
C GLU A 22 -0.25 -5.43 -1.89
N TYR A 23 0.78 -5.34 -1.05
CA TYR A 23 1.95 -4.52 -1.30
C TYR A 23 2.63 -5.15 -2.52
N GLY A 24 2.13 -4.80 -3.71
CA GLY A 24 2.50 -5.50 -4.93
C GLY A 24 3.85 -5.04 -5.43
N GLU A 25 3.98 -3.73 -5.64
CA GLU A 25 5.18 -3.15 -6.24
C GLU A 25 5.64 -1.90 -5.49
N ILE A 26 6.96 -1.71 -5.38
CA ILE A 26 7.56 -0.54 -4.72
C ILE A 26 8.05 0.42 -5.80
N VAL A 27 7.64 1.68 -5.68
CA VAL A 27 8.13 2.79 -6.50
C VAL A 27 9.01 3.70 -5.66
N THR A 28 10.08 4.22 -6.28
CA THR A 28 10.99 5.15 -5.62
C THR A 28 10.91 6.50 -6.33
N VAL A 29 10.54 7.54 -5.59
CA VAL A 29 10.43 8.90 -6.12
C VAL A 29 11.65 9.70 -5.68
N GLN A 30 12.34 10.27 -6.66
CA GLN A 30 13.42 11.23 -6.43
C GLN A 30 12.83 12.59 -6.03
N TYR A 31 13.44 13.24 -5.04
CA TYR A 31 13.10 14.59 -4.62
C TYR A 31 14.35 15.39 -4.25
N ASP A 32 14.28 16.70 -4.39
CA ASP A 32 15.31 17.61 -3.89
C ASP A 32 15.17 17.75 -2.36
N PRO A 33 16.16 17.33 -1.56
CA PRO A 33 16.09 17.45 -0.11
C PRO A 33 16.04 18.90 0.38
N ASN A 34 16.55 19.87 -0.39
CA ASN A 34 16.53 21.29 -0.04
C ASN A 34 15.20 21.98 -0.40
N ASN A 35 14.39 21.35 -1.24
CA ASN A 35 13.09 21.84 -1.69
C ASN A 35 12.05 20.72 -1.69
N TYR A 36 11.91 20.07 -0.52
CA TYR A 36 11.04 18.91 -0.39
C TYR A 36 9.56 19.29 -0.37
N ASP A 37 8.84 18.90 -1.42
CA ASP A 37 7.37 18.98 -1.48
C ASP A 37 6.78 17.57 -1.36
N GLN A 38 6.15 17.29 -0.21
CA GLN A 38 5.52 16.01 0.07
C GLN A 38 4.34 15.73 -0.87
N THR A 39 3.53 16.75 -1.19
CA THR A 39 2.37 16.62 -2.08
C THR A 39 2.81 16.24 -3.48
N ARG A 40 3.83 16.92 -4.01
CA ARG A 40 4.39 16.62 -5.33
C ARG A 40 5.02 15.22 -5.37
N THR A 41 5.73 14.84 -4.31
CA THR A 41 6.36 13.51 -4.19
C THR A 41 5.30 12.40 -4.15
N ALA A 42 4.23 12.58 -3.37
CA ALA A 42 3.12 11.64 -3.29
C ALA A 42 2.35 11.55 -4.61
N ALA A 43 2.13 12.68 -5.30
CA ALA A 43 1.48 12.69 -6.62
C ALA A 43 2.31 11.94 -7.68
N SER A 44 3.65 12.11 -7.68
CA SER A 44 4.55 11.33 -8.52
C SER A 44 4.46 9.84 -8.21
N ALA A 45 4.47 9.45 -6.93
CA ALA A 45 4.33 8.06 -6.52
C ALA A 45 2.98 7.47 -6.99
N GLN A 46 1.90 8.23 -6.80
CA GLN A 46 0.55 7.88 -7.22
C GLN A 46 0.47 7.67 -8.74
N SER A 47 1.09 8.55 -9.52
CA SER A 47 1.16 8.40 -10.98
C SER A 47 1.93 7.14 -11.39
N GLN A 48 3.05 6.83 -10.72
CA GLN A 48 3.83 5.63 -11.01
C GLN A 48 3.09 4.34 -10.64
N CYS A 49 2.39 4.32 -9.50
CA CYS A 49 1.55 3.19 -9.11
C CYS A 49 0.39 2.97 -10.09
N ARG A 50 -0.28 4.05 -10.53
CA ARG A 50 -1.34 3.96 -11.55
C ARG A 50 -0.82 3.48 -12.90
N ALA A 51 0.37 3.89 -13.31
CA ALA A 51 1.00 3.41 -14.54
C ALA A 51 1.30 1.90 -14.51
N LYS A 52 1.42 1.33 -13.30
CA LYS A 52 1.63 -0.10 -13.05
C LYS A 52 0.32 -0.88 -12.81
N GLY A 53 -0.83 -0.21 -12.83
CA GLY A 53 -2.14 -0.83 -12.64
C GLY A 53 -2.65 -0.85 -11.19
N TYR A 54 -1.98 -0.17 -10.26
CA TYR A 54 -2.38 -0.09 -8.85
C TYR A 54 -3.24 1.15 -8.57
N ALA A 55 -4.08 1.07 -7.54
CA ALA A 55 -5.04 2.12 -7.19
C ALA A 55 -4.40 3.26 -6.40
N THR A 56 -3.52 2.96 -5.44
CA THR A 56 -2.98 3.94 -4.48
C THR A 56 -1.49 3.74 -4.21
N ALA A 57 -0.76 4.83 -4.03
CA ALA A 57 0.60 4.83 -3.49
C ALA A 57 0.59 5.14 -1.99
N VAL A 58 1.11 4.23 -1.17
CA VAL A 58 1.29 4.43 0.27
C VAL A 58 2.77 4.53 0.62
N PRO A 59 3.19 5.42 1.53
CA PRO A 59 4.59 5.50 1.94
C PRO A 59 5.08 4.15 2.47
N TYR A 60 6.16 3.62 1.89
CA TYR A 60 6.72 2.32 2.26
C TYR A 60 8.06 2.54 2.95
N GLY A 61 8.21 1.90 4.12
CA GLY A 61 9.19 2.22 5.17
C GLY A 61 10.67 1.97 4.86
N GLN A 62 11.16 2.26 3.66
CA GLN A 62 12.59 2.46 3.48
C GLN A 62 12.99 3.92 3.73
N GLN A 63 14.08 4.02 4.48
CA GLN A 63 14.75 5.26 4.86
C GLN A 63 15.22 6.01 3.60
N PRO A 64 15.12 7.34 3.57
CA PRO A 64 15.56 8.09 2.41
C PRO A 64 17.05 7.85 2.17
N THR A 65 17.36 7.17 1.07
CA THR A 65 18.73 7.11 0.56
C THR A 65 19.00 8.45 -0.10
N THR A 66 20.16 9.03 0.17
CA THR A 66 20.66 10.21 -0.56
C THR A 66 21.79 9.77 -1.49
N ARG A 67 21.64 10.06 -2.78
CA ARG A 67 22.67 9.78 -3.79
C ARG A 67 22.82 10.98 -4.70
N GLN A 68 24.04 11.48 -4.85
CA GLN A 68 24.38 12.61 -5.75
C GLN A 68 23.51 13.86 -5.54
N GLY A 69 23.27 14.27 -4.28
CA GLY A 69 22.51 15.47 -3.95
C GLY A 69 20.98 15.31 -4.01
N TRP A 70 20.49 14.18 -4.49
CA TRP A 70 19.06 13.85 -4.50
C TRP A 70 18.72 12.90 -3.36
N ALA A 71 17.52 13.07 -2.80
CA ALA A 71 16.94 12.14 -1.85
C ALA A 71 15.85 11.32 -2.52
N TYR A 72 15.62 10.12 -2.01
CA TYR A 72 14.68 9.18 -2.59
C TYR A 72 13.69 8.73 -1.53
N ARG A 73 12.40 8.67 -1.87
CA ARG A 73 11.36 8.18 -0.97
C ARG A 73 10.63 7.03 -1.63
N THR A 74 10.50 5.93 -0.91
CA THR A 74 9.81 4.73 -1.39
C THR A 74 8.33 4.76 -1.04
N PHE A 75 7.52 4.31 -1.97
CA PHE A 75 6.09 4.10 -1.81
C PHE A 75 5.77 2.70 -2.30
N ALA A 76 4.86 2.03 -1.62
CA ALA A 76 4.29 0.80 -2.10
C ALA A 76 2.99 1.10 -2.82
N CYS A 77 2.80 0.40 -3.92
CA CYS A 77 1.59 0.43 -4.70
C CYS A 77 0.65 -0.64 -4.19
N ILE A 78 -0.59 -0.23 -3.91
CA ILE A 78 -1.66 -1.09 -3.44
C ILE A 78 -2.83 -1.02 -4.42
N SER A 79 -3.42 -2.18 -4.72
CA SER A 79 -4.58 -2.35 -5.60
C SER A 79 -5.89 -2.28 -4.81
#